data_AF-A0A1H3YCW0-F1
#
_entry.id   AF-A0A1H3YCW0-F1
#
_cell.length_a   1.000
_cell.length_b   1.000
_cell.length_c   1.000
_cell.angle_alpha   90.00
_cell.angle_beta   90.00
_cell.angle_gamma   90.00
#
_symmetry.space_group_name_H-M   'P 1'
#
loop_
_entity.id
_entity.type
_entity.pdbx_description
1 polymer ?
#
loop_
_entity_poly.entity_id
_entity_poly.type
_entity_poly.pdbx_seq_one_letter_code
_entity_poly.pdbx_strand_id
1 'polypeptide(L)'
;MSFRGDRRGVTVQVGAVLLLGILVLLLATYQTTVVPQQNERVEFQHSQAVQEDVLNLRGAILETAERPGFRTVSIQMGTQYPERALFVNPPPPSGTIQTSDAGQVGLENVNATNAETRDYLYGAQNYTTKHVSYRASYSVYQNAPRTAVQSGVVVNDFERGRSVALSEQPLVRGNEITLVAVEGNLSQSQVQVLDVEPRSLSTSRTSTTVRSTGDGLNVTVPTTLSEDAWRSLLDDELDPAADPNNDRYVTSVTRTGDAVRIQLEANRTYRLRTALVGVGRGGEPPQPAYITNVTERNTSLARGTPLVAEVRDPYNNPVDPTTYPDDVTVNVTEGRDLVAQDRTTVGEDGRAQVTYTGGEGQVTLKVERLSGPESEVSFNVTERSAEGSDGGDGGTGTTSQIRLRVDDLTELQGNKPKFVVSYDTQNVNSSFERIEIDFQRTDGTQDQVRQSQNQRGSFVFEPGYGRNDDYSITARLYYSDGQGEYVRDARTLIDTADAQNPSRNDDLSESDSPVLDTGSEISDQTNAQSNKVSYRFDYTVTTNNNFQKVTLGVLNLNQNGATETRDIASADEPNAFVPDQGNMNGADTEYRTVILVYDSEGVVVDIFEWRDTADGQGSDSPP
;
A
#
# COMPACT_ATOMS: atom_id res chain seq x y z
N MET A 1 -11.02 104.57 25.06
CA MET A 1 -9.82 103.71 25.13
C MET A 1 -9.93 102.65 24.04
N SER A 2 -8.92 102.56 23.17
CA SER A 2 -8.87 101.64 22.04
C SER A 2 -8.35 100.28 22.50
N PHE A 3 -9.12 99.21 22.25
CA PHE A 3 -8.69 97.82 22.43
C PHE A 3 -7.70 97.47 21.33
N ARG A 4 -6.42 97.32 21.68
CA ARG A 4 -5.43 96.63 20.84
C ARG A 4 -5.73 95.13 20.89
N GLY A 5 -6.36 94.62 19.84
CA GLY A 5 -6.59 93.19 19.63
C GLY A 5 -5.28 92.45 19.39
N ASP A 6 -5.04 91.45 20.23
CA ASP A 6 -3.88 90.55 20.21
C ASP A 6 -4.02 89.55 19.04
N ARG A 7 -3.28 89.77 17.93
CA ARG A 7 -3.33 88.95 16.70
C ARG A 7 -2.22 87.89 16.61
N ARG A 8 -1.51 87.61 17.70
CA ARG A 8 -0.33 86.70 17.68
C ARG A 8 -0.67 85.21 17.95
N GLY A 9 -1.89 84.89 18.39
CA GLY A 9 -2.34 83.49 18.62
C GLY A 9 -2.89 82.76 17.39
N VAL A 10 -3.26 83.47 16.32
CA VAL A 10 -3.99 82.88 15.17
C VAL A 10 -3.05 82.13 14.21
N THR A 11 -1.79 82.58 14.05
CA THR A 11 -0.85 81.98 13.10
C THR A 11 -0.35 80.60 13.54
N VAL A 12 -0.14 80.40 14.85
CA VAL A 12 0.25 79.09 15.43
C VAL A 12 -0.91 78.10 15.30
N GLN A 13 -2.15 78.54 15.53
CA GLN A 13 -3.34 77.71 15.39
C GLN A 13 -3.59 77.31 13.93
N VAL A 14 -3.47 78.24 12.98
CA VAL A 14 -3.59 77.94 11.55
C VAL A 14 -2.49 76.98 11.09
N GLY A 15 -1.24 77.15 11.55
CA GLY A 15 -0.15 76.22 11.29
C GLY A 15 -0.41 74.81 11.84
N ALA A 16 -0.92 74.72 13.08
CA ALA A 16 -1.26 73.44 13.71
C ALA A 16 -2.41 72.70 12.99
N VAL A 17 -3.46 73.43 12.57
CA VAL A 17 -4.58 72.85 11.81
C VAL A 17 -4.11 72.37 10.43
N LEU A 18 -3.24 73.12 9.74
CA LEU A 18 -2.67 72.70 8.46
C LEU A 18 -1.77 71.46 8.59
N LEU A 19 -0.91 71.41 9.61
CA LEU A 19 -0.08 70.24 9.89
C LEU A 19 -0.93 69.00 10.24
N LEU A 20 -1.98 69.18 11.04
CA LEU A 20 -2.94 68.12 11.33
C LEU A 20 -3.66 67.66 10.08
N GLY A 21 -4.10 68.58 9.21
CA GLY A 21 -4.74 68.26 7.94
C GLY A 21 -3.84 67.46 7.01
N ILE A 22 -2.56 67.83 6.89
CA ILE A 22 -1.56 67.09 6.11
C ILE A 22 -1.34 65.70 6.73
N LEU A 23 -1.24 65.60 8.06
CA LEU A 23 -1.10 64.32 8.75
C LEU A 23 -2.30 63.39 8.48
N VAL A 24 -3.53 63.90 8.57
CA VAL A 24 -4.73 63.10 8.27
C VAL A 24 -4.75 62.67 6.81
N LEU A 25 -4.35 63.53 5.88
CA LEU A 25 -4.24 63.16 4.45
C LEU A 25 -3.18 62.08 4.21
N LEU A 26 -2.03 62.15 4.89
CA LEU A 26 -1.01 61.11 4.83
C LEU A 26 -1.51 59.79 5.43
N LEU A 27 -2.20 59.83 6.57
CA LEU A 27 -2.80 58.65 7.20
C LEU A 27 -3.88 58.02 6.32
N ALA A 28 -4.74 58.84 5.71
CA ALA A 28 -5.75 58.37 4.76
C ALA A 28 -5.11 57.74 3.52
N THR A 29 -4.06 58.35 2.98
CA THR A 29 -3.30 57.80 1.86
C THR A 29 -2.65 56.46 2.24
N TYR A 30 -2.09 56.36 3.44
CA TYR A 30 -1.51 55.11 3.95
C TYR A 30 -2.58 54.00 4.09
N GLN A 31 -3.76 54.34 4.61
CA GLN A 31 -4.89 53.42 4.76
C GLN A 31 -5.44 52.92 3.42
N THR A 32 -5.42 53.73 2.36
CA THR A 32 -5.96 53.36 1.03
C THR A 32 -4.96 52.71 0.10
N THR A 33 -3.66 52.78 0.39
CA THR A 33 -2.60 52.26 -0.50
C THR A 33 -1.69 51.24 0.19
N VAL A 34 -1.08 51.59 1.31
CA VAL A 34 -0.06 50.76 1.98
C VAL A 34 -0.70 49.61 2.75
N VAL A 35 -1.80 49.85 3.46
CA VAL A 35 -2.50 48.80 4.22
C VAL A 35 -3.01 47.68 3.28
N PRO A 36 -3.70 47.98 2.16
CA PRO A 36 -4.09 46.95 1.20
C PRO A 36 -2.90 46.18 0.62
N GLN A 37 -1.81 46.84 0.23
CA GLN A 37 -0.62 46.18 -0.31
C GLN A 37 0.04 45.22 0.70
N GLN A 38 0.11 45.61 1.97
CA GLN A 38 0.63 44.75 3.02
C GLN A 38 -0.28 43.55 3.29
N ASN A 39 -1.60 43.76 3.30
CA ASN A 39 -2.57 42.68 3.49
C ASN A 39 -2.57 41.72 2.30
N GLU A 40 -2.42 42.23 1.07
CA GLU A 40 -2.30 41.42 -0.15
C GLU A 40 -1.06 40.55 -0.11
N ARG A 41 0.07 41.05 0.41
CA ARG A 41 1.27 40.25 0.61
C ARG A 41 1.04 39.09 1.59
N VAL A 42 0.32 39.32 2.69
CA VAL A 42 -0.02 38.28 3.67
C VAL A 42 -0.92 37.22 3.05
N GLU A 43 -1.94 37.63 2.29
CA GLU A 43 -2.86 36.71 1.59
C GLU A 43 -2.16 35.92 0.48
N PHE A 44 -1.25 36.55 -0.27
CA PHE A 44 -0.45 35.87 -1.29
C PHE A 44 0.49 34.83 -0.68
N GLN A 45 1.16 35.16 0.43
CA GLN A 45 2.01 34.22 1.16
C GLN A 45 1.20 33.03 1.69
N HIS A 46 0.04 33.30 2.27
CA HIS A 46 -0.88 32.24 2.68
C HIS A 46 -1.32 31.36 1.49
N SER A 47 -1.60 31.96 0.33
CA SER A 47 -1.96 31.19 -0.86
C SER A 47 -0.85 30.28 -1.36
N GLN A 48 0.43 30.62 -1.13
CA GLN A 48 1.55 29.74 -1.45
C GLN A 48 1.68 28.60 -0.44
N ALA A 49 1.56 28.89 0.85
CA ALA A 49 1.60 27.88 1.90
C ALA A 49 0.52 26.80 1.70
N VAL A 50 -0.71 27.21 1.38
CA VAL A 50 -1.78 26.23 1.14
C VAL A 50 -1.56 25.39 -0.13
N GLN A 51 -0.84 25.90 -1.13
CA GLN A 51 -0.48 25.07 -2.30
C GLN A 51 0.46 23.94 -1.89
N GLU A 52 1.39 24.21 -0.98
CA GLU A 52 2.28 23.19 -0.39
C GLU A 52 1.49 22.20 0.48
N ASP A 53 0.58 22.68 1.32
CA ASP A 53 -0.30 21.81 2.13
C ASP A 53 -1.15 20.86 1.25
N VAL A 54 -1.65 21.35 0.10
CA VAL A 54 -2.42 20.51 -0.85
C VAL A 54 -1.53 19.53 -1.61
N LEU A 55 -0.26 19.87 -1.86
CA LEU A 55 0.73 18.92 -2.39
C LEU A 55 1.01 17.81 -1.39
N ASN A 56 1.12 18.13 -0.10
CA ASN A 56 1.24 17.14 0.97
C ASN A 56 -0.02 16.26 1.08
N LEU A 57 -1.21 16.85 0.96
CA LEU A 57 -2.47 16.10 0.92
C LEU A 57 -2.52 15.11 -0.26
N ARG A 58 -2.05 15.53 -1.45
CA ARG A 58 -1.90 14.61 -2.60
C ARG A 58 -0.95 13.45 -2.24
N GLY A 59 0.20 13.74 -1.66
CA GLY A 59 1.16 12.72 -1.21
C GLY A 59 0.50 11.70 -0.29
N ALA A 60 -0.16 12.18 0.76
CA ALA A 60 -0.88 11.34 1.72
C ALA A 60 -1.99 10.48 1.07
N ILE A 61 -2.72 11.01 0.09
CA ILE A 61 -3.72 10.23 -0.67
C ILE A 61 -3.04 9.10 -1.45
N LEU A 62 -1.93 9.38 -2.14
CA LEU A 62 -1.22 8.36 -2.93
C LEU A 62 -0.57 7.30 -2.04
N GLU A 63 0.02 7.69 -0.91
CA GLU A 63 0.58 6.73 0.06
C GLU A 63 -0.50 5.81 0.65
N THR A 64 -1.65 6.37 1.01
CA THR A 64 -2.77 5.62 1.58
C THR A 64 -3.45 4.69 0.56
N ALA A 65 -3.24 4.95 -0.74
CA ALA A 65 -3.69 4.06 -1.81
C ALA A 65 -2.85 2.77 -1.88
N GLU A 66 -1.58 2.83 -1.49
CA GLU A 66 -0.63 1.71 -1.52
C GLU A 66 -0.56 0.95 -0.20
N ARG A 67 -0.91 1.61 0.92
CA ARG A 67 -0.78 1.07 2.28
C ARG A 67 -2.11 1.13 3.04
N PRO A 68 -2.47 0.08 3.80
CA PRO A 68 -3.65 0.13 4.65
C PRO A 68 -3.45 1.15 5.79
N GLY A 69 -4.53 1.76 6.25
CA GLY A 69 -4.51 2.73 7.36
C GLY A 69 -4.94 4.14 6.95
N PHE A 70 -4.42 5.14 7.66
CA PHE A 70 -4.71 6.56 7.42
C PHE A 70 -3.44 7.42 7.52
N ARG A 71 -3.53 8.65 7.02
CA ARG A 71 -2.53 9.71 7.16
C ARG A 71 -3.19 10.97 7.66
N THR A 72 -2.44 11.84 8.33
CA THR A 72 -2.97 13.14 8.79
C THR A 72 -2.17 14.26 8.13
N VAL A 73 -2.88 15.20 7.50
CA VAL A 73 -2.28 16.38 6.86
C VAL A 73 -2.96 17.64 7.39
N SER A 74 -2.17 18.53 7.99
CA SER A 74 -2.64 19.83 8.45
C SER A 74 -2.66 20.83 7.30
N ILE A 75 -3.80 21.52 7.14
CA ILE A 75 -3.98 22.56 6.11
C ILE A 75 -4.25 23.89 6.79
N GLN A 76 -3.45 24.90 6.45
CA GLN A 76 -3.66 26.26 6.91
C GLN A 76 -4.90 26.86 6.24
N MET A 77 -6.07 26.76 6.86
CA MET A 77 -7.32 27.17 6.18
C MET A 77 -7.41 28.67 5.94
N GLY A 78 -6.94 29.51 6.86
CA GLY A 78 -7.01 30.96 6.74
C GLY A 78 -5.80 31.66 7.36
N THR A 79 -5.77 32.98 7.24
CA THR A 79 -4.67 33.81 7.77
C THR A 79 -5.19 35.01 8.56
N GLN A 80 -4.31 35.62 9.34
CA GLN A 80 -4.61 36.80 10.17
C GLN A 80 -3.74 37.96 9.73
N TYR A 81 -4.32 39.16 9.71
CA TYR A 81 -3.56 40.37 9.42
C TYR A 81 -2.78 40.85 10.64
N PRO A 82 -1.59 41.45 10.45
CA PRO A 82 -0.84 42.07 11.54
C PRO A 82 -1.66 43.13 12.27
N GLU A 83 -1.50 43.20 13.60
CA GLU A 83 -2.16 44.23 14.41
C GLU A 83 -1.66 45.64 14.04
N ARG A 84 -2.58 46.62 14.08
CA ARG A 84 -2.31 48.01 13.72
C ARG A 84 -2.92 48.96 14.75
N ALA A 85 -2.14 49.91 15.25
CA ALA A 85 -2.60 50.84 16.30
C ALA A 85 -3.54 51.97 15.80
N LEU A 86 -3.36 52.44 14.56
CA LEU A 86 -4.09 53.59 13.99
C LEU A 86 -4.89 53.26 12.72
N PHE A 87 -4.84 52.01 12.26
CA PHE A 87 -5.38 51.60 10.97
C PHE A 87 -6.31 50.40 11.14
N VAL A 88 -7.24 50.24 10.20
CA VAL A 88 -8.24 49.17 10.25
C VAL A 88 -7.91 48.09 9.21
N ASN A 89 -7.96 46.83 9.64
CA ASN A 89 -7.88 45.66 8.77
C ASN A 89 -9.29 45.15 8.43
N PRO A 90 -9.48 44.51 7.26
CA PRO A 90 -10.69 43.74 7.00
C PRO A 90 -10.77 42.50 7.91
N PRO A 91 -11.94 41.81 7.96
CA PRO A 91 -12.05 40.53 8.66
C PRO A 91 -10.99 39.53 8.17
N PRO A 92 -10.43 38.68 9.05
CA PRO A 92 -9.48 37.65 8.64
C PRO A 92 -10.07 36.75 7.55
N PRO A 93 -9.34 36.47 6.46
CA PRO A 93 -9.80 35.57 5.41
C PRO A 93 -9.91 34.13 5.92
N SER A 94 -11.03 33.50 5.63
CA SER A 94 -11.26 32.06 5.86
C SER A 94 -11.02 31.26 4.58
N GLY A 95 -10.72 29.97 4.74
CA GLY A 95 -10.68 29.03 3.64
C GLY A 95 -11.78 28.00 3.73
N THR A 96 -12.08 27.39 2.60
CA THR A 96 -13.02 26.28 2.49
C THR A 96 -12.34 25.13 1.76
N ILE A 97 -12.42 23.93 2.33
CA ILE A 97 -11.98 22.69 1.70
C ILE A 97 -13.17 21.75 1.55
N GLN A 98 -13.27 21.12 0.39
CA GLN A 98 -14.38 20.23 0.10
C GLN A 98 -14.03 19.16 -0.93
N THR A 99 -14.71 18.03 -0.85
CA THR A 99 -14.80 17.02 -1.90
C THR A 99 -15.96 17.36 -2.84
N SER A 100 -15.74 17.31 -4.15
CA SER A 100 -16.79 17.47 -5.18
C SER A 100 -16.75 16.33 -6.19
N ASP A 101 -17.91 15.86 -6.64
CA ASP A 101 -18.00 14.81 -7.66
C ASP A 101 -17.27 15.22 -8.93
N ALA A 102 -16.41 14.32 -9.43
CA ALA A 102 -15.58 14.56 -10.61
C ALA A 102 -15.94 13.67 -11.80
N GLY A 103 -16.85 12.71 -11.61
CA GLY A 103 -17.20 11.72 -12.64
C GLY A 103 -16.44 10.41 -12.41
N GLN A 104 -15.93 9.82 -13.48
CA GLN A 104 -15.35 8.47 -13.46
C GLN A 104 -13.94 8.46 -14.03
N VAL A 105 -13.04 7.76 -13.35
CA VAL A 105 -11.80 7.25 -13.94
C VAL A 105 -12.14 5.97 -14.70
N GLY A 106 -11.84 5.95 -15.99
CA GLY A 106 -12.22 4.86 -16.88
C GLY A 106 -11.01 4.13 -17.45
N LEU A 107 -11.12 2.81 -17.57
CA LEU A 107 -10.29 1.96 -18.41
C LEU A 107 -11.15 1.40 -19.52
N GLU A 108 -10.72 1.51 -20.77
CA GLU A 108 -11.38 0.85 -21.91
C GLU A 108 -10.37 -0.07 -22.62
N ASN A 109 -10.91 -1.10 -23.28
CA ASN A 109 -10.15 -2.16 -23.96
C ASN A 109 -9.23 -2.96 -23.02
N VAL A 110 -9.56 -3.03 -21.73
CA VAL A 110 -8.77 -3.82 -20.77
C VAL A 110 -9.03 -5.31 -20.95
N ASN A 111 -7.99 -6.12 -20.80
CA ASN A 111 -8.08 -7.57 -20.83
C ASN A 111 -7.06 -8.17 -19.86
N ALA A 112 -7.53 -8.75 -18.76
CA ALA A 112 -6.64 -9.48 -17.85
C ALA A 112 -5.99 -10.69 -18.54
N THR A 113 -4.70 -10.90 -18.25
CA THR A 113 -3.97 -12.06 -18.78
C THR A 113 -4.36 -13.35 -18.05
N ASN A 114 -4.62 -13.28 -16.75
CA ASN A 114 -5.24 -14.36 -15.98
C ASN A 114 -6.69 -14.59 -16.47
N ALA A 115 -7.06 -15.86 -16.66
CA ALA A 115 -8.36 -16.23 -17.22
C ALA A 115 -9.53 -15.97 -16.26
N GLU A 116 -9.39 -16.24 -14.96
CA GLU A 116 -10.47 -15.99 -13.98
C GLU A 116 -10.59 -14.50 -13.69
N THR A 117 -9.46 -13.79 -13.60
CA THR A 117 -9.50 -12.33 -13.44
C THR A 117 -10.19 -11.67 -14.65
N ARG A 118 -10.10 -12.26 -15.84
CA ARG A 118 -10.73 -11.74 -17.07
C ARG A 118 -12.25 -11.81 -17.03
N ASP A 119 -12.85 -12.72 -16.28
CA ASP A 119 -14.31 -12.80 -16.16
C ASP A 119 -14.90 -11.52 -15.55
N TYR A 120 -14.12 -10.82 -14.72
CA TYR A 120 -14.43 -9.49 -14.21
C TYR A 120 -13.74 -8.36 -15.01
N LEU A 121 -12.43 -8.45 -15.19
CA LEU A 121 -11.57 -7.40 -15.75
C LEU A 121 -11.41 -7.53 -17.28
N TYR A 122 -12.52 -7.32 -17.99
CA TYR A 122 -12.58 -7.33 -19.46
C TYR A 122 -13.44 -6.21 -20.04
N GLY A 123 -12.95 -5.57 -21.11
CA GLY A 123 -13.67 -4.51 -21.80
C GLY A 123 -13.49 -3.15 -21.16
N ALA A 124 -14.48 -2.67 -20.40
CA ALA A 124 -14.47 -1.35 -19.79
C ALA A 124 -14.69 -1.43 -18.27
N GLN A 125 -13.91 -0.65 -17.52
CA GLN A 125 -14.04 -0.49 -16.08
C GLN A 125 -14.11 0.98 -15.72
N ASN A 126 -15.02 1.34 -14.81
CA ASN A 126 -15.24 2.73 -14.43
C ASN A 126 -15.28 2.86 -12.90
N TYR A 127 -14.48 3.76 -12.35
CA TYR A 127 -14.38 4.05 -10.93
C TYR A 127 -14.84 5.48 -10.67
N THR A 128 -15.90 5.65 -9.89
CA THR A 128 -16.35 6.99 -9.47
C THR A 128 -15.28 7.64 -8.62
N THR A 129 -15.01 8.93 -8.86
CA THR A 129 -14.01 9.68 -8.10
C THR A 129 -14.48 11.10 -7.80
N LYS A 130 -13.88 11.70 -6.78
CA LYS A 130 -14.08 13.08 -6.37
C LYS A 130 -12.79 13.88 -6.49
N HIS A 131 -12.93 15.19 -6.64
CA HIS A 131 -11.83 16.14 -6.48
C HIS A 131 -11.85 16.68 -5.06
N VAL A 132 -10.67 16.80 -4.45
CA VAL A 132 -10.51 17.51 -3.17
C VAL A 132 -9.98 18.89 -3.48
N SER A 133 -10.71 19.93 -3.08
CA SER A 133 -10.38 21.30 -3.47
C SER A 133 -10.41 22.26 -2.31
N TYR A 134 -9.44 23.17 -2.30
CA TYR A 134 -9.34 24.29 -1.39
C TYR A 134 -9.59 25.62 -2.11
N ARG A 135 -10.28 26.54 -1.44
CA ARG A 135 -10.44 27.93 -1.89
C ARG A 135 -10.46 28.88 -0.69
N ALA A 136 -9.66 29.95 -0.77
CA ALA A 136 -9.67 31.04 0.19
C ALA A 136 -10.68 32.14 -0.18
N SER A 137 -11.24 32.81 0.83
CA SER A 137 -12.07 34.02 0.70
C SER A 137 -11.26 35.26 1.10
N TYR A 138 -10.24 35.57 0.29
CA TYR A 138 -9.37 36.73 0.49
C TYR A 138 -10.09 38.06 0.25
N SER A 139 -9.67 39.09 0.99
CA SER A 139 -10.27 40.43 0.91
C SER A 139 -9.60 41.31 -0.15
N VAL A 140 -8.29 41.14 -0.40
CA VAL A 140 -7.52 42.02 -1.28
C VAL A 140 -6.80 41.29 -2.42
N TYR A 141 -6.38 40.05 -2.21
CA TYR A 141 -5.79 39.19 -3.24
C TYR A 141 -6.88 38.51 -4.09
N GLN A 142 -7.36 39.21 -5.11
CA GLN A 142 -8.56 38.82 -5.87
C GLN A 142 -8.34 37.68 -6.87
N ASN A 143 -7.10 37.42 -7.30
CA ASN A 143 -6.79 36.42 -8.34
C ASN A 143 -6.28 35.09 -7.76
N ALA A 144 -6.66 34.75 -6.53
CA ALA A 144 -6.27 33.48 -5.92
C ALA A 144 -6.90 32.29 -6.66
N PRO A 145 -6.12 31.24 -6.97
CA PRO A 145 -6.67 30.04 -7.59
C PRO A 145 -7.50 29.23 -6.59
N ARG A 146 -8.38 28.38 -7.12
CA ARG A 146 -8.85 27.19 -6.40
C ARG A 146 -7.78 26.11 -6.62
N THR A 147 -7.17 25.61 -5.55
CA THR A 147 -6.17 24.55 -5.63
C THR A 147 -6.84 23.22 -5.34
N ALA A 148 -6.68 22.23 -6.22
CA ALA A 148 -7.39 20.96 -6.12
C ALA A 148 -6.52 19.76 -6.49
N VAL A 149 -6.72 18.64 -5.80
CA VAL A 149 -6.23 17.32 -6.22
C VAL A 149 -7.24 16.73 -7.20
N GLN A 150 -6.83 16.55 -8.45
CA GLN A 150 -7.64 16.03 -9.55
C GLN A 150 -6.93 14.85 -10.19
N SER A 151 -7.51 13.64 -10.07
CA SER A 151 -6.98 12.41 -10.68
C SER A 151 -5.47 12.22 -10.42
N GLY A 152 -5.06 12.45 -9.17
CA GLY A 152 -3.66 12.34 -8.75
C GLY A 152 -2.76 13.52 -9.11
N VAL A 153 -3.26 14.63 -9.65
CA VAL A 153 -2.47 15.83 -9.98
C VAL A 153 -2.96 17.03 -9.15
N VAL A 154 -2.07 17.86 -8.60
CA VAL A 154 -2.47 19.14 -8.01
C VAL A 154 -2.61 20.19 -9.10
N VAL A 155 -3.75 20.85 -9.14
CA VAL A 155 -4.14 21.83 -10.16
C VAL A 155 -4.53 23.14 -9.50
N ASN A 156 -4.01 24.25 -10.03
CA ASN A 156 -4.52 25.59 -9.75
C ASN A 156 -5.51 26.00 -10.84
N ASP A 157 -6.78 26.08 -10.46
CA ASP A 157 -7.87 26.58 -11.29
C ASP A 157 -8.07 28.08 -11.07
N PHE A 158 -7.85 28.88 -12.11
CA PHE A 158 -8.09 30.31 -12.09
C PHE A 158 -9.45 30.67 -12.71
N GLU A 159 -9.97 31.82 -12.31
CA GLU A 159 -11.15 32.40 -12.96
C GLU A 159 -10.92 32.53 -14.48
N ARG A 160 -11.99 32.30 -15.27
CA ARG A 160 -11.98 32.22 -16.74
C ARG A 160 -11.43 30.92 -17.34
N GLY A 161 -11.34 29.84 -16.55
CA GLY A 161 -11.12 28.49 -17.07
C GLY A 161 -9.66 28.20 -17.46
N ARG A 162 -8.70 28.92 -16.88
CA ARG A 162 -7.29 28.61 -17.02
C ARG A 162 -6.86 27.74 -15.85
N SER A 163 -6.32 26.57 -16.14
CA SER A 163 -5.83 25.62 -15.14
C SER A 163 -4.34 25.34 -15.36
N VAL A 164 -3.58 25.22 -14.28
CA VAL A 164 -2.12 24.98 -14.32
C VAL A 164 -1.78 23.85 -13.35
N ALA A 165 -1.02 22.85 -13.82
CA ALA A 165 -0.54 21.78 -12.99
C ALA A 165 0.58 22.28 -12.05
N LEU A 166 0.54 21.86 -10.79
CA LEU A 166 1.55 22.12 -9.77
C LEU A 166 2.36 20.87 -9.40
N SER A 167 1.94 19.70 -9.86
CA SER A 167 2.61 18.43 -9.63
C SER A 167 2.69 17.62 -10.92
N GLU A 168 3.55 16.61 -10.91
CA GLU A 168 3.58 15.56 -11.93
C GLU A 168 2.34 14.64 -11.84
N GLN A 169 2.15 13.82 -12.87
CA GLN A 169 1.11 12.80 -12.93
C GLN A 169 1.65 11.45 -12.41
N PRO A 170 0.91 10.74 -11.53
CA PRO A 170 1.30 9.40 -11.05
C PRO A 170 0.64 8.26 -11.85
N LEU A 171 -0.14 8.58 -12.88
CA LEU A 171 -1.06 7.68 -13.57
C LEU A 171 -0.34 6.63 -14.42
N VAL A 172 0.67 7.05 -15.18
CA VAL A 172 1.43 6.19 -16.10
C VAL A 172 2.91 6.38 -15.80
N ARG A 173 3.61 5.27 -15.56
CA ARG A 173 5.07 5.24 -15.43
C ARG A 173 5.59 3.99 -16.13
N GLY A 174 6.19 4.15 -17.31
CA GLY A 174 6.51 3.03 -18.18
C GLY A 174 5.27 2.18 -18.44
N ASN A 175 5.34 0.88 -18.12
CA ASN A 175 4.22 -0.05 -18.31
C ASN A 175 3.31 -0.20 -17.07
N GLU A 176 3.49 0.60 -16.04
CA GLU A 176 2.61 0.63 -14.86
C GLU A 176 1.52 1.71 -15.00
N ILE A 177 0.29 1.35 -14.66
CA ILE A 177 -0.89 2.22 -14.67
C ILE A 177 -1.44 2.25 -13.24
N THR A 178 -1.46 3.43 -12.61
CA THR A 178 -1.93 3.60 -11.23
C THR A 178 -3.14 4.52 -11.18
N LEU A 179 -4.30 3.96 -10.81
CA LEU A 179 -5.57 4.67 -10.73
C LEU A 179 -6.04 4.76 -9.29
N VAL A 180 -5.99 5.97 -8.72
CA VAL A 180 -6.47 6.23 -7.36
C VAL A 180 -7.80 6.99 -7.43
N ALA A 181 -8.87 6.32 -7.02
CA ALA A 181 -10.18 6.94 -6.84
C ALA A 181 -10.30 7.56 -5.44
N VAL A 182 -11.01 8.68 -5.35
CA VAL A 182 -11.29 9.36 -4.08
C VAL A 182 -12.78 9.35 -3.79
N GLU A 183 -13.15 8.92 -2.59
CA GLU A 183 -14.51 8.97 -2.06
C GLU A 183 -14.55 9.70 -0.71
N GLY A 184 -15.74 9.87 -0.15
CA GLY A 184 -15.97 10.54 1.12
C GLY A 184 -16.61 11.91 0.95
N ASN A 185 -16.93 12.52 2.08
CA ASN A 185 -17.58 13.81 2.19
C ASN A 185 -16.76 14.70 3.13
N LEU A 186 -16.00 15.62 2.52
CA LEU A 186 -15.35 16.73 3.19
C LEU A 186 -16.05 18.03 2.79
N SER A 187 -16.43 18.84 3.77
CA SER A 187 -16.90 20.21 3.56
C SER A 187 -16.69 20.98 4.86
N GLN A 188 -15.62 21.75 4.91
CA GLN A 188 -15.21 22.50 6.10
C GLN A 188 -14.81 23.92 5.71
N SER A 189 -15.19 24.89 6.53
CA SER A 189 -14.88 26.31 6.32
C SER A 189 -14.48 26.96 7.64
N GLN A 190 -13.26 27.46 7.73
CA GLN A 190 -12.73 28.06 8.95
C GLN A 190 -11.49 28.93 8.68
N VAL A 191 -11.02 29.64 9.73
CA VAL A 191 -9.79 30.45 9.69
C VAL A 191 -8.58 29.67 10.23
N GLN A 192 -8.81 28.75 11.16
CA GLN A 192 -7.75 27.99 11.82
C GLN A 192 -7.32 26.77 10.99
N VAL A 193 -6.16 26.19 11.33
CA VAL A 193 -5.66 24.94 10.74
C VAL A 193 -6.73 23.84 10.84
N LEU A 194 -6.87 23.05 9.77
CA LEU A 194 -7.71 21.86 9.74
C LEU A 194 -6.84 20.64 9.43
N ASP A 195 -6.98 19.60 10.24
CA ASP A 195 -6.40 18.29 9.92
C ASP A 195 -7.35 17.51 9.01
N VAL A 196 -6.80 17.03 7.89
CA VAL A 196 -7.50 16.19 6.92
C VAL A 196 -6.87 14.82 6.94
N GLU A 197 -7.71 13.79 7.03
CA GLU A 197 -7.28 12.41 7.17
C GLU A 197 -7.71 11.56 5.95
N PRO A 198 -6.86 11.38 4.95
CA PRO A 198 -7.04 10.32 3.95
C PRO A 198 -6.96 8.94 4.61
N ARG A 199 -7.88 8.04 4.25
CA ARG A 199 -7.95 6.66 4.76
C ARG A 199 -8.10 5.64 3.64
N SER A 200 -7.48 4.47 3.80
CA SER A 200 -7.53 3.40 2.81
C SER A 200 -8.90 2.73 2.89
N LEU A 201 -9.59 2.62 1.76
CA LEU A 201 -10.82 1.83 1.62
C LEU A 201 -10.58 0.58 0.77
N SER A 202 -9.69 0.67 -0.21
CA SER A 202 -9.17 -0.45 -1.00
C SER A 202 -7.70 -0.19 -1.34
N THR A 203 -6.82 -1.07 -0.86
CA THR A 203 -5.36 -0.90 -0.92
C THR A 203 -4.75 -1.68 -2.08
N SER A 204 -3.95 -1.03 -2.91
CA SER A 204 -3.28 -1.67 -4.06
C SER A 204 -2.03 -2.47 -3.68
N ARG A 205 -2.22 -3.58 -2.97
CA ARG A 205 -1.13 -4.49 -2.54
C ARG A 205 -0.45 -5.16 -3.73
N THR A 206 -1.22 -5.60 -4.72
CA THR A 206 -0.73 -6.35 -5.89
C THR A 206 -1.09 -5.67 -7.20
N SER A 207 -0.18 -5.67 -8.18
CA SER A 207 -0.51 -5.25 -9.55
C SER A 207 -1.16 -6.38 -10.34
N THR A 208 -2.10 -6.06 -11.23
CA THR A 208 -2.70 -7.04 -12.15
C THR A 208 -2.25 -6.83 -13.57
N THR A 209 -1.81 -7.93 -14.17
CA THR A 209 -1.28 -7.93 -15.53
C THR A 209 -2.42 -7.87 -16.55
N VAL A 210 -2.45 -6.81 -17.35
CA VAL A 210 -3.48 -6.56 -18.36
C VAL A 210 -2.85 -6.28 -19.73
N ARG A 211 -3.63 -6.45 -20.78
CA ARG A 211 -3.28 -6.10 -22.17
C ARG A 211 -4.48 -5.47 -22.86
N SER A 212 -4.27 -4.89 -24.05
CA SER A 212 -5.38 -4.38 -24.85
C SER A 212 -6.20 -5.51 -25.51
N THR A 213 -7.50 -5.28 -25.70
CA THR A 213 -8.37 -6.13 -26.56
C THR A 213 -8.29 -5.76 -28.05
N GLY A 214 -7.67 -4.63 -28.39
CA GLY A 214 -7.59 -4.08 -29.75
C GLY A 214 -6.52 -2.99 -29.89
N ASP A 215 -6.89 -1.84 -30.45
CA ASP A 215 -6.03 -0.70 -30.87
C ASP A 215 -5.30 0.07 -29.75
N GLY A 216 -5.17 -0.53 -28.56
CA GLY A 216 -4.57 0.07 -27.37
C GLY A 216 -5.52 0.11 -26.19
N LEU A 217 -4.95 0.29 -25.01
CA LEU A 217 -5.69 0.46 -23.76
C LEU A 217 -5.94 1.96 -23.55
N ASN A 218 -7.18 2.35 -23.26
CA ASN A 218 -7.50 3.76 -23.01
C ASN A 218 -7.70 4.00 -21.52
N VAL A 219 -7.03 5.00 -20.99
CA VAL A 219 -7.25 5.50 -19.63
C VAL A 219 -7.91 6.87 -19.72
N THR A 220 -9.07 7.05 -19.09
CA THR A 220 -9.80 8.30 -19.05
C THR A 220 -9.80 8.85 -17.63
N VAL A 221 -9.36 10.09 -17.44
CA VAL A 221 -9.29 10.74 -16.12
C VAL A 221 -9.97 12.10 -16.13
N PRO A 222 -10.89 12.38 -15.17
CA PRO A 222 -11.48 13.70 -15.02
C PRO A 222 -10.45 14.76 -14.63
N THR A 223 -10.53 15.93 -15.25
CA THR A 223 -9.54 16.99 -15.08
C THR A 223 -10.02 18.32 -15.67
N THR A 224 -9.64 19.43 -15.04
CA THR A 224 -9.81 20.78 -15.60
C THR A 224 -8.65 21.22 -16.50
N LEU A 225 -7.49 20.56 -16.39
CA LEU A 225 -6.32 20.82 -17.25
C LEU A 225 -6.63 20.62 -18.73
N SER A 226 -5.96 21.41 -19.59
CA SER A 226 -6.04 21.25 -21.04
C SER A 226 -5.30 20.00 -21.52
N GLU A 227 -5.60 19.59 -22.75
CA GLU A 227 -4.89 18.51 -23.43
C GLU A 227 -3.38 18.77 -23.52
N ASP A 228 -2.98 19.99 -23.88
CA ASP A 228 -1.57 20.37 -23.97
C ASP A 228 -0.85 20.29 -22.60
N ALA A 229 -1.54 20.63 -21.52
CA ALA A 229 -0.99 20.49 -20.18
C ALA A 229 -0.77 19.01 -19.81
N TRP A 230 -1.72 18.13 -20.15
CA TRP A 230 -1.55 16.69 -19.94
C TRP A 230 -0.47 16.07 -20.84
N ARG A 231 -0.34 16.52 -22.10
CA ARG A 231 0.79 16.12 -22.96
C ARG A 231 2.13 16.49 -22.33
N SER A 232 2.23 17.69 -21.75
CA SER A 232 3.44 18.11 -21.04
C SER A 232 3.71 17.30 -19.76
N LEU A 233 2.68 16.84 -19.05
CA LEU A 233 2.84 15.97 -17.87
C LEU A 233 3.27 14.54 -18.23
N LEU A 234 3.01 14.10 -19.47
CA LEU A 234 3.30 12.77 -19.98
C LEU A 234 4.49 12.77 -20.95
N ASP A 235 5.27 13.86 -21.05
CA ASP A 235 6.29 14.04 -22.09
C ASP A 235 7.36 12.94 -22.06
N ASP A 236 7.69 12.45 -20.86
CA ASP A 236 8.62 11.34 -20.65
C ASP A 236 8.04 9.97 -21.04
N GLU A 237 6.71 9.84 -21.10
CA GLU A 237 5.97 8.60 -21.39
C GLU A 237 5.43 8.56 -22.83
N LEU A 238 5.50 9.68 -23.56
CA LEU A 238 4.97 9.82 -24.92
C LEU A 238 5.83 9.05 -25.94
N ASP A 239 5.17 8.14 -26.66
CA ASP A 239 5.67 7.49 -27.86
C ASP A 239 4.58 7.42 -28.96
N PRO A 240 4.42 8.50 -29.75
CA PRO A 240 3.48 8.51 -30.87
C PRO A 240 3.83 7.53 -31.99
N ALA A 241 5.06 7.01 -32.04
CA ALA A 241 5.54 6.09 -33.08
C ALA A 241 5.39 4.62 -32.69
N ALA A 242 5.11 4.33 -31.42
CA ALA A 242 5.08 2.99 -30.84
C ALA A 242 6.37 2.19 -31.13
N ASP A 243 7.53 2.80 -30.87
CA ASP A 243 8.85 2.21 -31.06
C ASP A 243 9.08 1.09 -30.03
N PRO A 244 9.26 -0.16 -30.48
CA PRO A 244 9.46 -1.29 -29.58
C PRO A 244 10.76 -1.32 -28.79
N ASN A 245 11.66 -0.36 -29.01
CA ASN A 245 12.98 -0.33 -28.38
C ASN A 245 13.10 0.69 -27.24
N ASN A 246 12.02 1.35 -26.85
CA ASN A 246 11.99 2.24 -25.69
C ASN A 246 11.07 1.70 -24.58
N ASP A 247 11.04 2.43 -23.48
CA ASP A 247 10.25 2.18 -22.26
C ASP A 247 9.09 3.18 -22.10
N ARG A 248 8.61 3.74 -23.20
CA ARG A 248 7.51 4.70 -23.28
C ARG A 248 6.31 4.03 -23.93
N TYR A 249 5.11 4.40 -23.50
CA TYR A 249 3.91 3.63 -23.90
C TYR A 249 2.69 4.47 -24.25
N VAL A 250 2.74 5.79 -24.10
CA VAL A 250 1.61 6.68 -24.38
C VAL A 250 1.63 7.14 -25.83
N THR A 251 0.67 6.68 -26.62
CA THR A 251 0.60 7.03 -28.05
C THR A 251 -0.10 8.36 -28.32
N SER A 252 -1.14 8.69 -27.54
CA SER A 252 -1.87 9.94 -27.69
C SER A 252 -2.59 10.39 -26.43
N VAL A 253 -2.83 11.69 -26.33
CA VAL A 253 -3.64 12.33 -25.29
C VAL A 253 -4.66 13.22 -25.98
N THR A 254 -5.94 13.02 -25.67
CA THR A 254 -7.06 13.73 -26.28
C THR A 254 -8.05 14.20 -25.23
N ARG A 255 -8.59 15.42 -25.39
CA ARG A 255 -9.66 15.89 -24.51
C ARG A 255 -11.00 15.22 -24.82
N THR A 256 -11.71 14.81 -23.78
CA THR A 256 -13.06 14.23 -23.86
C THR A 256 -13.96 14.86 -22.81
N GLY A 257 -14.66 15.94 -23.18
CA GLY A 257 -15.47 16.73 -22.24
C GLY A 257 -14.63 17.32 -21.10
N ASP A 258 -15.01 16.97 -19.86
CA ASP A 258 -14.32 17.37 -18.61
C ASP A 258 -13.27 16.34 -18.15
N ALA A 259 -12.79 15.53 -19.09
CA ALA A 259 -11.75 14.53 -18.87
C ALA A 259 -10.71 14.55 -20.01
N VAL A 260 -9.59 13.87 -19.80
CA VAL A 260 -8.64 13.51 -20.86
C VAL A 260 -8.62 12.00 -21.03
N ARG A 261 -8.50 11.56 -22.28
CA ARG A 261 -8.28 10.17 -22.66
C ARG A 261 -6.82 10.02 -23.10
N ILE A 262 -6.13 9.09 -22.47
CA ILE A 262 -4.74 8.71 -22.69
C ILE A 262 -4.76 7.33 -23.34
N GLN A 263 -4.24 7.21 -24.55
CA GLN A 263 -4.20 5.96 -25.28
C GLN A 263 -2.80 5.34 -25.18
N LEU A 264 -2.74 4.12 -24.65
CA LEU A 264 -1.51 3.35 -24.54
C LEU A 264 -1.31 2.44 -25.76
N GLU A 265 -0.07 2.05 -26.01
CA GLU A 265 0.30 1.14 -27.10
C GLU A 265 -0.49 -0.18 -27.09
N ALA A 266 -0.87 -0.63 -28.28
CA ALA A 266 -1.46 -1.94 -28.51
C ALA A 266 -0.41 -3.06 -28.40
N ASN A 267 -0.87 -4.29 -28.13
CA ASN A 267 -0.01 -5.50 -28.07
C ASN A 267 1.10 -5.42 -27.00
N ARG A 268 0.94 -4.55 -26.01
CA ARG A 268 1.78 -4.49 -24.81
C ARG A 268 1.05 -5.07 -23.61
N THR A 269 1.85 -5.40 -22.61
CA THR A 269 1.36 -5.84 -21.30
C THR A 269 1.67 -4.77 -20.27
N TYR A 270 0.65 -4.40 -19.50
CA TYR A 270 0.68 -3.37 -18.48
C TYR A 270 0.43 -3.96 -17.10
N ARG A 271 0.99 -3.32 -16.08
CA ARG A 271 0.68 -3.59 -14.67
C ARG A 271 -0.36 -2.57 -14.21
N LEU A 272 -1.57 -3.03 -13.95
CA LEU A 272 -2.65 -2.20 -13.44
C LEU A 272 -2.67 -2.23 -11.91
N ARG A 273 -2.61 -1.05 -11.30
CA ARG A 273 -2.84 -0.78 -9.89
C ARG A 273 -4.04 0.14 -9.77
N THR A 274 -4.97 -0.23 -8.90
CA THR A 274 -6.22 0.49 -8.67
C THR A 274 -6.41 0.58 -7.16
N ALA A 275 -6.92 1.70 -6.67
CA ALA A 275 -7.12 1.91 -5.24
C ALA A 275 -8.29 2.86 -4.98
N LEU A 276 -8.84 2.77 -3.77
CA LEU A 276 -9.89 3.66 -3.28
C LEU A 276 -9.46 4.29 -1.95
N VAL A 277 -9.46 5.62 -1.91
CA VAL A 277 -9.11 6.40 -0.72
C VAL A 277 -10.31 7.25 -0.28
N GLY A 278 -10.68 7.13 0.99
CA GLY A 278 -11.68 7.98 1.63
C GLY A 278 -11.05 9.28 2.14
N VAL A 279 -11.69 10.42 1.90
CA VAL A 279 -11.30 11.73 2.44
C VAL A 279 -12.50 12.37 3.14
N GLY A 280 -12.31 12.77 4.41
CA GLY A 280 -13.38 13.28 5.25
C GLY A 280 -14.26 12.15 5.80
N ARG A 281 -15.56 12.41 5.95
CA ARG A 281 -16.50 11.42 6.53
C ARG A 281 -17.15 10.55 5.45
N GLY A 282 -17.45 9.31 5.79
CA GLY A 282 -18.10 8.38 4.87
C GLY A 282 -17.17 7.84 3.79
N GLY A 283 -17.71 7.01 2.91
CA GLY A 283 -16.92 6.05 2.14
C GLY A 283 -16.83 4.74 2.94
N GLU A 284 -17.17 3.63 2.31
CA GLU A 284 -17.14 2.31 2.95
C GLU A 284 -16.16 1.43 2.15
N PRO A 285 -15.46 0.49 2.80
CA PRO A 285 -14.72 -0.53 2.09
C PRO A 285 -15.63 -1.21 1.07
N PRO A 286 -15.18 -1.36 -0.19
CA PRO A 286 -16.00 -1.94 -1.23
C PRO A 286 -16.35 -3.39 -0.88
N GLN A 287 -17.52 -3.86 -1.32
CA GLN A 287 -17.91 -5.25 -1.18
C GLN A 287 -17.06 -6.15 -2.11
N PRO A 288 -16.96 -7.46 -1.83
CA PRO A 288 -16.38 -8.41 -2.78
C PRO A 288 -17.03 -8.28 -4.16
N ALA A 289 -16.23 -8.44 -5.21
CA ALA A 289 -16.69 -8.30 -6.60
C ALA A 289 -16.48 -9.56 -7.42
N TYR A 290 -15.35 -10.24 -7.23
CA TYR A 290 -15.04 -11.47 -7.95
C TYR A 290 -14.02 -12.32 -7.19
N ILE A 291 -13.81 -13.54 -7.68
CA ILE A 291 -12.77 -14.45 -7.19
C ILE A 291 -11.82 -14.81 -8.33
N THR A 292 -10.55 -15.00 -8.01
CA THR A 292 -9.54 -15.38 -9.00
C THR A 292 -8.59 -16.43 -8.46
N ASN A 293 -7.91 -17.16 -9.35
CA ASN A 293 -7.01 -18.24 -8.94
C ASN A 293 -5.63 -17.68 -8.57
N VAL A 294 -5.12 -18.09 -7.40
CA VAL A 294 -3.71 -17.90 -7.02
C VAL A 294 -2.94 -19.16 -7.37
N THR A 295 -3.48 -20.34 -7.02
CA THR A 295 -2.98 -21.61 -7.54
C THR A 295 -3.26 -21.69 -9.04
N GLU A 296 -2.33 -22.25 -9.83
CA GLU A 296 -2.58 -22.45 -11.26
C GLU A 296 -3.82 -23.32 -11.52
N ARG A 297 -4.59 -23.00 -12.55
CA ARG A 297 -5.83 -23.72 -12.87
C ARG A 297 -5.61 -25.12 -13.41
N ASN A 298 -4.48 -25.39 -14.08
CA ASN A 298 -4.21 -26.70 -14.67
C ASN A 298 -2.92 -27.21 -14.06
N THR A 299 -3.05 -28.00 -13.01
CA THR A 299 -1.89 -28.34 -12.19
C THR A 299 -1.95 -29.77 -11.70
N SER A 300 -0.78 -30.39 -11.67
CA SER A 300 -0.58 -31.70 -11.09
C SER A 300 -0.18 -31.51 -9.64
N LEU A 301 -1.07 -31.85 -8.72
CA LEU A 301 -0.95 -31.55 -7.29
C LEU A 301 -0.64 -32.79 -6.48
N ALA A 302 0.25 -32.65 -5.51
CA ALA A 302 0.38 -33.64 -4.45
C ALA A 302 -0.83 -33.52 -3.50
N ARG A 303 -1.23 -34.62 -2.86
CA ARG A 303 -2.20 -34.58 -1.76
C ARG A 303 -1.71 -33.61 -0.68
N GLY A 304 -2.63 -32.88 -0.04
CA GLY A 304 -2.29 -31.85 0.96
C GLY A 304 -1.98 -30.46 0.35
N THR A 305 -1.82 -30.36 -0.98
CA THR A 305 -1.61 -29.06 -1.63
C THR A 305 -2.90 -28.24 -1.60
N PRO A 306 -2.84 -26.95 -1.27
CA PRO A 306 -3.98 -26.08 -1.29
C PRO A 306 -4.31 -25.56 -2.68
N LEU A 307 -5.61 -25.55 -2.94
CA LEU A 307 -6.21 -24.74 -3.97
C LEU A 307 -6.55 -23.40 -3.34
N VAL A 308 -5.79 -22.38 -3.74
CA VAL A 308 -5.93 -21.02 -3.22
C VAL A 308 -6.57 -20.15 -4.29
N ALA A 309 -7.60 -19.46 -3.85
CA ALA A 309 -8.27 -18.42 -4.60
C ALA A 309 -8.26 -17.13 -3.81
N GLU A 310 -8.22 -16.00 -4.51
CA GLU A 310 -8.24 -14.67 -3.91
C GLU A 310 -9.56 -14.00 -4.24
N VAL A 311 -10.26 -13.54 -3.22
CA VAL A 311 -11.49 -12.77 -3.35
C VAL A 311 -11.10 -11.30 -3.43
N ARG A 312 -11.52 -10.65 -4.50
CA ARG A 312 -11.14 -9.27 -4.82
C ARG A 312 -12.34 -8.36 -4.87
N ASP A 313 -12.09 -7.10 -4.55
CA ASP A 313 -13.07 -6.01 -4.66
C ASP A 313 -13.11 -5.43 -6.09
N PRO A 314 -14.00 -4.45 -6.38
CA PRO A 314 -14.09 -3.82 -7.71
C PRO A 314 -12.81 -3.12 -8.15
N TYR A 315 -11.94 -2.74 -7.21
CA TYR A 315 -10.64 -2.13 -7.48
C TYR A 315 -9.56 -3.19 -7.62
N ASN A 316 -9.93 -4.46 -7.83
CA ASN A 316 -9.02 -5.55 -8.16
C ASN A 316 -7.96 -5.79 -7.06
N ASN A 317 -8.30 -5.45 -5.82
CA ASN A 317 -7.48 -5.69 -4.64
C ASN A 317 -8.09 -6.79 -3.77
N PRO A 318 -7.27 -7.57 -3.04
CA PRO A 318 -7.77 -8.54 -2.08
C PRO A 318 -8.68 -7.87 -1.05
N VAL A 319 -9.82 -8.49 -0.75
CA VAL A 319 -10.75 -7.98 0.26
C VAL A 319 -10.17 -8.17 1.66
N ASP A 320 -10.36 -7.19 2.54
CA ASP A 320 -10.10 -7.36 3.97
C ASP A 320 -11.40 -7.83 4.66
N PRO A 321 -11.52 -9.11 5.05
CA PRO A 321 -12.74 -9.64 5.64
C PRO A 321 -13.12 -8.97 6.97
N THR A 322 -12.15 -8.37 7.69
CA THR A 322 -12.38 -7.72 8.99
C THR A 322 -13.20 -6.43 8.86
N THR A 323 -13.31 -5.90 7.65
CA THR A 323 -14.10 -4.70 7.34
C THR A 323 -15.59 -4.97 7.17
N TYR A 324 -16.01 -6.23 7.14
CA TYR A 324 -17.41 -6.62 6.96
C TYR A 324 -18.03 -7.11 8.28
N PRO A 325 -19.34 -6.90 8.48
CA PRO A 325 -20.03 -7.40 9.67
C PRO A 325 -20.22 -8.93 9.66
N ASP A 326 -20.18 -9.56 8.49
CA ASP A 326 -20.37 -11.00 8.29
C ASP A 326 -19.16 -11.58 7.52
N ASP A 327 -18.77 -12.80 7.88
CA ASP A 327 -17.69 -13.53 7.21
C ASP A 327 -17.91 -13.63 5.70
N VAL A 328 -16.83 -13.44 4.94
CA VAL A 328 -16.80 -13.77 3.51
C VAL A 328 -16.42 -15.23 3.37
N THR A 329 -17.27 -16.02 2.73
CA THR A 329 -17.15 -17.47 2.65
C THR A 329 -17.12 -17.96 1.21
N VAL A 330 -16.33 -19.01 1.00
CA VAL A 330 -16.16 -19.69 -0.27
C VAL A 330 -16.55 -21.15 -0.11
N ASN A 331 -17.45 -21.63 -0.97
CA ASN A 331 -17.91 -23.01 -1.01
C ASN A 331 -17.32 -23.74 -2.21
N VAL A 332 -17.10 -25.04 -2.06
CA VAL A 332 -16.81 -25.95 -3.16
C VAL A 332 -18.14 -26.37 -3.79
N THR A 333 -18.38 -25.99 -5.04
CA THR A 333 -19.60 -26.34 -5.78
C THR A 333 -19.43 -27.58 -6.64
N GLU A 334 -18.19 -27.92 -7.00
CA GLU A 334 -17.81 -29.10 -7.78
C GLU A 334 -16.49 -29.67 -7.24
N GLY A 335 -16.32 -30.99 -7.27
CA GLY A 335 -15.10 -31.65 -6.79
C GLY A 335 -14.98 -31.76 -5.26
N ARG A 336 -16.11 -31.85 -4.54
CA ARG A 336 -16.15 -31.99 -3.06
C ARG A 336 -15.42 -33.23 -2.54
N ASP A 337 -15.38 -34.27 -3.34
CA ASP A 337 -14.65 -35.52 -3.07
C ASP A 337 -13.13 -35.39 -3.28
N LEU A 338 -12.67 -34.31 -3.91
CA LEU A 338 -11.25 -34.02 -4.18
C LEU A 338 -10.65 -33.07 -3.13
N VAL A 339 -11.40 -32.63 -2.13
CA VAL A 339 -10.94 -31.67 -1.11
C VAL A 339 -11.34 -32.08 0.30
N ALA A 340 -10.59 -31.62 1.30
CA ALA A 340 -10.84 -31.93 2.70
C ALA A 340 -11.96 -31.09 3.33
N GLN A 341 -12.24 -29.91 2.75
CA GLN A 341 -13.29 -29.01 3.21
C GLN A 341 -14.14 -28.48 2.06
N ASP A 342 -15.46 -28.56 2.23
CA ASP A 342 -16.45 -28.06 1.27
C ASP A 342 -16.73 -26.55 1.39
N ARG A 343 -16.21 -25.93 2.44
CA ARG A 343 -16.41 -24.52 2.79
C ARG A 343 -15.20 -23.99 3.54
N THR A 344 -14.80 -22.77 3.23
CA THR A 344 -13.80 -22.01 3.98
C THR A 344 -14.22 -20.55 4.13
N THR A 345 -13.69 -19.88 5.13
CA THR A 345 -13.71 -18.41 5.23
C THR A 345 -12.52 -17.83 4.47
N VAL A 346 -12.68 -16.60 3.99
CA VAL A 346 -11.60 -15.77 3.43
C VAL A 346 -10.75 -15.24 4.59
N GLY A 347 -9.43 -15.34 4.47
CA GLY A 347 -8.47 -14.82 5.46
C GLY A 347 -8.21 -13.31 5.30
N GLU A 348 -7.45 -12.72 6.24
CA GLU A 348 -7.10 -11.29 6.25
C GLU A 348 -6.27 -10.83 5.03
N ASP A 349 -5.67 -11.80 4.33
CA ASP A 349 -4.98 -11.63 3.06
C ASP A 349 -5.94 -11.62 1.84
N GLY A 350 -7.25 -11.73 2.06
CA GLY A 350 -8.26 -11.84 1.01
C GLY A 350 -8.30 -13.20 0.32
N ARG A 351 -7.59 -14.20 0.85
CA ARG A 351 -7.47 -15.54 0.23
C ARG A 351 -8.34 -16.58 0.92
N ALA A 352 -8.92 -17.46 0.11
CA ALA A 352 -9.64 -18.65 0.51
C ALA A 352 -8.87 -19.90 0.05
N GLN A 353 -8.81 -20.90 0.92
CA GLN A 353 -7.99 -22.08 0.72
C GLN A 353 -8.79 -23.36 0.98
N VAL A 354 -8.80 -24.27 0.00
CA VAL A 354 -9.25 -25.65 0.20
C VAL A 354 -8.11 -26.63 0.01
N THR A 355 -8.02 -27.67 0.84
CA THR A 355 -6.92 -28.64 0.79
C THR A 355 -7.31 -29.78 -0.15
N TYR A 356 -6.54 -29.99 -1.21
CA TYR A 356 -6.77 -31.09 -2.16
C TYR A 356 -6.36 -32.45 -1.55
N THR A 357 -7.20 -33.47 -1.71
CA THR A 357 -7.07 -34.78 -1.04
C THR A 357 -6.66 -35.93 -1.97
N GLY A 358 -6.50 -35.68 -3.27
CA GLY A 358 -6.15 -36.70 -4.28
C GLY A 358 -7.24 -36.92 -5.34
N GLY A 359 -6.94 -37.69 -6.38
CA GLY A 359 -7.85 -37.95 -7.50
C GLY A 359 -7.77 -36.93 -8.64
N GLU A 360 -8.48 -37.16 -9.73
CA GLU A 360 -8.45 -36.27 -10.89
C GLU A 360 -9.84 -35.71 -11.17
N GLY A 361 -9.91 -34.43 -11.52
CA GLY A 361 -11.17 -33.78 -11.84
C GLY A 361 -11.10 -32.26 -11.75
N GLN A 362 -12.27 -31.64 -11.74
CA GLN A 362 -12.40 -30.20 -11.57
C GLN A 362 -12.88 -29.90 -10.15
N VAL A 363 -12.23 -28.94 -9.50
CA VAL A 363 -12.68 -28.34 -8.24
C VAL A 363 -13.10 -26.91 -8.54
N THR A 364 -14.36 -26.58 -8.27
CA THR A 364 -14.89 -25.22 -8.46
C THR A 364 -15.18 -24.59 -7.11
N LEU A 365 -14.56 -23.45 -6.84
CA LEU A 365 -14.81 -22.64 -5.67
C LEU A 365 -15.72 -21.47 -6.03
N LYS A 366 -16.68 -21.17 -5.15
CA LYS A 366 -17.67 -20.10 -5.32
C LYS A 366 -17.77 -19.23 -4.09
N VAL A 367 -17.69 -17.91 -4.27
CA VAL A 367 -17.99 -16.95 -3.20
C VAL A 367 -19.50 -16.89 -2.97
N GLU A 368 -19.97 -17.17 -1.75
CA GLU A 368 -21.42 -17.30 -1.48
C GLU A 368 -22.23 -16.03 -1.75
N ARG A 369 -21.61 -14.87 -1.54
CA ARG A 369 -22.26 -13.56 -1.65
C ARG A 369 -22.30 -13.04 -3.09
N LEU A 370 -21.69 -13.76 -4.03
CA LEU A 370 -21.58 -13.37 -5.44
C LEU A 370 -22.37 -14.33 -6.35
N SER A 371 -22.65 -13.86 -7.55
CA SER A 371 -23.34 -14.61 -8.59
C SER A 371 -22.77 -14.27 -9.95
N GLY A 372 -22.83 -15.19 -10.91
CA GLY A 372 -22.22 -15.00 -12.23
C GLY A 372 -20.88 -15.73 -12.37
N PRO A 373 -20.28 -15.76 -13.57
CA PRO A 373 -18.99 -16.40 -13.80
C PRO A 373 -17.88 -15.83 -12.89
N GLU A 374 -17.91 -14.53 -12.60
CA GLU A 374 -16.95 -13.85 -11.73
C GLU A 374 -17.02 -14.30 -10.25
N SER A 375 -18.08 -15.02 -9.87
CA SER A 375 -18.23 -15.58 -8.52
C SER A 375 -17.54 -16.93 -8.33
N GLU A 376 -17.02 -17.52 -9.42
CA GLU A 376 -16.50 -18.89 -9.46
C GLU A 376 -15.06 -18.93 -9.99
N VAL A 377 -14.29 -19.88 -9.49
CA VAL A 377 -12.95 -20.22 -9.99
C VAL A 377 -12.81 -21.72 -10.04
N SER A 378 -12.28 -22.24 -11.15
CA SER A 378 -12.17 -23.67 -11.39
C SER A 378 -10.72 -24.11 -11.60
N PHE A 379 -10.34 -25.11 -10.82
CA PHE A 379 -9.06 -25.82 -10.88
C PHE A 379 -9.26 -27.19 -11.50
N ASN A 380 -8.60 -27.47 -12.61
CA ASN A 380 -8.43 -28.80 -13.16
C ASN A 380 -7.20 -29.42 -12.48
N VAL A 381 -7.48 -30.36 -11.57
CA VAL A 381 -6.46 -31.04 -10.77
C VAL A 381 -6.23 -32.43 -11.33
N THR A 382 -4.97 -32.78 -11.49
CA THR A 382 -4.55 -34.17 -11.65
C THR A 382 -3.66 -34.55 -10.49
N GLU A 383 -3.73 -35.81 -10.07
CA GLU A 383 -2.90 -36.26 -8.96
C GLU A 383 -1.45 -36.34 -9.44
N ARG A 384 -0.57 -35.55 -8.81
CA ARG A 384 0.87 -35.73 -8.97
C ARG A 384 1.26 -37.01 -8.26
N SER A 385 1.30 -38.08 -9.04
CA SER A 385 1.86 -39.34 -8.58
C SER A 385 3.36 -39.11 -8.34
N ALA A 386 3.78 -39.04 -7.08
CA ALA A 386 5.13 -39.50 -6.78
C ALA A 386 5.15 -40.99 -7.14
N GLU A 387 6.11 -41.43 -7.96
CA GLU A 387 6.19 -42.82 -8.42
C GLU A 387 6.11 -43.79 -7.21
N GLY A 388 4.98 -44.51 -7.05
CA GLY A 388 4.78 -45.48 -5.97
C GLY A 388 3.30 -45.76 -5.67
N SER A 389 2.77 -46.84 -6.22
CA SER A 389 1.35 -47.19 -6.33
C SER A 389 0.70 -47.80 -5.07
N ASP A 390 -0.50 -47.31 -4.77
CA ASP A 390 -1.76 -48.01 -4.39
C ASP A 390 -1.79 -49.18 -3.38
N GLY A 391 -2.62 -49.02 -2.33
CA GLY A 391 -3.34 -50.13 -1.68
C GLY A 391 -3.13 -50.37 -0.16
N GLY A 392 -4.08 -49.90 0.66
CA GLY A 392 -4.66 -50.73 1.72
C GLY A 392 -4.25 -50.53 3.19
N ASP A 393 -5.26 -50.10 3.96
CA ASP A 393 -5.61 -50.53 5.33
C ASP A 393 -5.05 -49.79 6.56
N GLY A 394 -5.97 -49.13 7.26
CA GLY A 394 -6.40 -49.59 8.59
C GLY A 394 -5.42 -49.47 9.75
N GLY A 395 -5.29 -48.28 10.32
CA GLY A 395 -4.67 -48.12 11.63
C GLY A 395 -5.13 -46.85 12.32
N THR A 396 -5.99 -46.99 13.34
CA THR A 396 -6.31 -45.93 14.30
C THR A 396 -5.08 -45.62 15.15
N GLY A 397 -4.20 -44.78 14.62
CA GLY A 397 -3.12 -44.08 15.31
C GLY A 397 -3.16 -42.62 14.87
N THR A 398 -2.80 -41.69 15.75
CA THR A 398 -2.75 -40.26 15.41
C THR A 398 -2.06 -40.05 14.07
N THR A 399 -2.73 -39.35 13.15
CA THR A 399 -2.18 -39.05 11.83
C THR A 399 -0.93 -38.20 12.00
N SER A 400 0.14 -38.53 11.28
CA SER A 400 1.31 -37.66 11.18
C SER A 400 0.90 -36.29 10.64
N GLN A 401 1.53 -35.24 11.14
CA GLN A 401 1.19 -33.85 10.80
C GLN A 401 2.46 -33.05 10.54
N ILE A 402 2.37 -32.07 9.65
CA ILE A 402 3.40 -31.06 9.43
C ILE A 402 2.89 -29.72 9.99
N ARG A 403 3.66 -29.10 10.88
CA ARG A 403 3.55 -27.67 11.19
C ARG A 403 4.57 -26.91 10.33
N LEU A 404 4.18 -25.78 9.77
CA LEU A 404 4.97 -24.98 8.83
C LEU A 404 4.81 -23.49 9.12
N ARG A 405 5.92 -22.77 9.08
CA ARG A 405 6.00 -21.31 9.23
C ARG A 405 6.92 -20.74 8.16
N VAL A 406 6.53 -19.62 7.57
CA VAL A 406 7.28 -18.86 6.56
C VAL A 406 7.48 -17.43 7.07
N ASP A 407 8.73 -17.00 7.19
CA ASP A 407 9.08 -15.62 7.51
C ASP A 407 9.66 -14.95 6.26
N ASP A 408 8.95 -13.96 5.72
CA ASP A 408 9.34 -13.18 4.55
C ASP A 408 10.23 -12.00 4.97
N LEU A 409 11.47 -12.00 4.47
CA LEU A 409 12.51 -11.00 4.70
C LEU A 409 12.92 -10.31 3.38
N THR A 410 12.02 -10.26 2.40
CA THR A 410 12.28 -9.75 1.05
C THR A 410 12.85 -8.32 1.04
N GLU A 411 13.91 -8.10 0.25
CA GLU A 411 14.43 -6.78 -0.08
C GLU A 411 13.75 -6.25 -1.36
N LEU A 412 12.75 -5.40 -1.17
CA LEU A 412 11.92 -4.87 -2.26
C LEU A 412 12.71 -3.98 -3.24
N GLN A 413 13.53 -3.04 -2.75
CA GLN A 413 14.32 -2.15 -3.61
C GLN A 413 15.26 -2.93 -4.54
N GLY A 414 15.96 -3.93 -3.99
CA GLY A 414 16.92 -4.75 -4.72
C GLY A 414 16.31 -5.86 -5.58
N ASN A 415 14.99 -6.07 -5.52
CA ASN A 415 14.33 -7.26 -6.09
C ASN A 415 14.94 -8.56 -5.55
N LYS A 416 15.19 -8.69 -4.25
CA LYS A 416 15.79 -9.92 -3.70
C LYS A 416 14.85 -10.55 -2.68
N PRO A 417 13.94 -11.43 -3.13
CA PRO A 417 13.13 -12.21 -2.20
C PRO A 417 14.01 -13.07 -1.29
N LYS A 418 13.62 -13.18 -0.02
CA LYS A 418 14.31 -13.98 0.99
C LYS A 418 13.30 -14.52 1.97
N PHE A 419 13.20 -15.84 2.07
CA PHE A 419 12.26 -16.52 2.96
C PHE A 419 13.00 -17.43 3.92
N VAL A 420 12.59 -17.45 5.19
CA VAL A 420 12.96 -18.48 6.15
C VAL A 420 11.75 -19.40 6.34
N VAL A 421 11.90 -20.67 6.00
CA VAL A 421 10.83 -21.66 6.12
C VAL A 421 11.18 -22.63 7.24
N SER A 422 10.46 -22.56 8.35
CA SER A 422 10.61 -23.45 9.51
C SER A 422 9.53 -24.53 9.52
N TYR A 423 9.89 -25.75 9.91
CA TYR A 423 8.97 -26.87 9.95
C TYR A 423 9.12 -27.70 11.23
N ASP A 424 8.04 -28.40 11.58
CA ASP A 424 8.01 -29.38 12.65
C ASP A 424 7.04 -30.53 12.31
N THR A 425 7.55 -31.76 12.34
CA THR A 425 6.78 -32.97 12.05
C THR A 425 6.33 -33.65 13.33
N GLN A 426 5.03 -33.93 13.45
CA GLN A 426 4.39 -34.47 14.63
C GLN A 426 3.83 -35.87 14.37
N ASN A 427 3.80 -36.73 15.39
CA ASN A 427 3.27 -38.10 15.32
C ASN A 427 3.93 -38.95 14.21
N VAL A 428 5.23 -38.78 13.99
CA VAL A 428 5.99 -39.60 13.03
C VAL A 428 6.45 -40.92 13.66
N ASN A 429 6.62 -41.97 12.86
CA ASN A 429 7.04 -43.30 13.35
C ASN A 429 8.32 -43.77 12.66
N SER A 430 8.72 -45.03 12.90
CA SER A 430 9.96 -45.60 12.36
C SER A 430 10.03 -45.70 10.83
N SER A 431 8.93 -45.47 10.14
CA SER A 431 8.89 -45.42 8.67
C SER A 431 9.25 -44.04 8.12
N PHE A 432 9.33 -42.98 8.94
CA PHE A 432 9.77 -41.66 8.49
C PHE A 432 11.19 -41.71 7.94
N GLU A 433 11.37 -41.15 6.75
CA GLU A 433 12.65 -41.12 6.04
C GLU A 433 13.20 -39.70 5.93
N ARG A 434 12.38 -38.74 5.49
CA ARG A 434 12.77 -37.34 5.31
C ARG A 434 11.57 -36.41 5.18
N ILE A 435 11.83 -35.12 5.32
CA ILE A 435 10.96 -34.04 4.88
C ILE A 435 11.61 -33.32 3.69
N GLU A 436 10.79 -32.95 2.71
CA GLU A 436 11.17 -32.16 1.54
C GLU A 436 10.39 -30.84 1.56
N ILE A 437 11.04 -29.71 1.34
CA ILE A 437 10.39 -28.41 1.13
C ILE A 437 10.68 -27.98 -0.31
N ASP A 438 9.60 -27.89 -1.07
CA ASP A 438 9.54 -27.43 -2.45
C ASP A 438 9.06 -25.98 -2.47
N PHE A 439 9.92 -25.09 -2.96
CA PHE A 439 9.70 -23.65 -2.99
C PHE A 439 9.58 -23.20 -4.44
N GLN A 440 8.35 -22.94 -4.88
CA GLN A 440 8.02 -22.73 -6.28
C GLN A 440 7.31 -21.39 -6.48
N ARG A 441 7.73 -20.61 -7.48
CA ARG A 441 6.96 -19.43 -7.92
C ARG A 441 5.68 -19.92 -8.62
N THR A 442 4.55 -19.29 -8.34
CA THR A 442 3.23 -19.79 -8.79
C THR A 442 3.04 -19.78 -10.31
N ASP A 443 3.89 -19.08 -11.07
CA ASP A 443 3.92 -19.12 -12.54
C ASP A 443 4.80 -20.24 -13.14
N GLY A 444 5.37 -21.09 -12.28
CA GLY A 444 6.17 -22.27 -12.64
C GLY A 444 7.59 -21.98 -13.13
N THR A 445 8.05 -20.72 -13.13
CA THR A 445 9.36 -20.35 -13.72
C THR A 445 10.55 -20.49 -12.77
N GLN A 446 10.31 -20.60 -11.46
CA GLN A 446 11.32 -20.74 -10.43
C GLN A 446 10.92 -21.86 -9.48
N ASP A 447 11.85 -22.76 -9.20
CA ASP A 447 11.67 -23.94 -8.34
C ASP A 447 12.98 -24.18 -7.58
N GLN A 448 12.90 -24.33 -6.26
CA GLN A 448 13.98 -24.78 -5.40
C GLN A 448 13.48 -25.84 -4.42
N VAL A 449 14.12 -27.01 -4.42
CA VAL A 449 13.83 -28.07 -3.46
C VAL A 449 14.94 -28.17 -2.41
N ARG A 450 14.56 -28.39 -1.15
CA ARG A 450 15.43 -28.71 -0.01
C ARG A 450 14.87 -29.91 0.74
N GLN A 451 15.73 -30.66 1.43
CA GLN A 451 15.29 -31.83 2.18
C GLN A 451 16.13 -32.03 3.44
N SER A 452 15.55 -32.70 4.43
CA SER A 452 16.17 -33.00 5.72
C SER A 452 15.67 -34.33 6.27
N GLN A 453 16.52 -35.04 6.99
CA GLN A 453 16.15 -36.22 7.78
C GLN A 453 15.79 -35.87 9.23
N ASN A 454 15.95 -34.60 9.62
CA ASN A 454 15.52 -34.13 10.94
C ASN A 454 14.00 -33.91 10.93
N GLN A 455 13.36 -34.16 12.07
CA GLN A 455 11.93 -33.96 12.25
C GLN A 455 11.55 -32.48 12.39
N ARG A 456 12.52 -31.62 12.71
CA ARG A 456 12.37 -30.18 12.91
C ARG A 456 13.58 -29.44 12.33
N GLY A 457 13.38 -28.20 11.90
CA GLY A 457 14.44 -27.32 11.42
C GLY A 457 13.91 -26.22 10.50
N SER A 458 14.83 -25.56 9.77
CA SER A 458 14.47 -24.54 8.80
C SER A 458 15.36 -24.53 7.55
N PHE A 459 14.87 -23.88 6.49
CA PHE A 459 15.64 -23.57 5.29
C PHE A 459 15.51 -22.09 4.93
N VAL A 460 16.56 -21.54 4.32
CA VAL A 460 16.53 -20.21 3.72
C VAL A 460 16.44 -20.34 2.20
N PHE A 461 15.49 -19.62 1.61
CA PHE A 461 15.29 -19.56 0.16
C PHE A 461 15.51 -18.15 -0.35
N GLU A 462 16.39 -18.02 -1.34
CA GLU A 462 16.74 -16.75 -2.00
C GLU A 462 16.67 -16.99 -3.53
N PRO A 463 15.50 -16.83 -4.18
CA PRO A 463 15.34 -17.05 -5.62
C PRO A 463 16.12 -16.04 -6.47
N GLY A 464 16.64 -14.97 -5.87
CA GLY A 464 17.48 -13.97 -6.52
C GLY A 464 16.72 -12.84 -7.22
N TYR A 465 15.50 -13.11 -7.70
CA TYR A 465 14.55 -12.11 -8.19
C TYR A 465 13.10 -12.57 -7.99
N GLY A 466 12.16 -11.65 -8.15
CA GLY A 466 10.72 -11.95 -8.12
C GLY A 466 10.01 -11.35 -6.91
N ARG A 467 10.36 -10.10 -6.56
CA ARG A 467 9.60 -9.31 -5.58
C ARG A 467 8.16 -9.15 -6.04
N ASN A 468 7.22 -9.16 -5.09
CA ASN A 468 5.78 -9.13 -5.31
C ASN A 468 5.23 -10.28 -6.17
N ASP A 469 6.04 -11.30 -6.48
CA ASP A 469 5.54 -12.54 -7.06
C ASP A 469 5.06 -13.46 -5.93
N ASP A 470 4.07 -14.31 -6.23
CA ASP A 470 3.58 -15.32 -5.31
C ASP A 470 4.44 -16.60 -5.36
N TYR A 471 4.70 -17.17 -4.19
CA TYR A 471 5.42 -18.42 -4.00
C TYR A 471 4.57 -19.44 -3.25
N SER A 472 4.55 -20.66 -3.75
CA SER A 472 4.01 -21.85 -3.10
C SER A 472 5.15 -22.59 -2.39
N ILE A 473 5.03 -22.77 -1.07
CA ILE A 473 6.01 -23.42 -0.20
C ILE A 473 5.40 -24.71 0.32
N THR A 474 5.76 -25.85 -0.28
CA THR A 474 5.18 -27.17 0.01
C THR A 474 6.15 -28.06 0.76
N ALA A 475 5.85 -28.37 2.01
CA ALA A 475 6.50 -29.40 2.81
C ALA A 475 5.86 -30.78 2.57
N ARG A 476 6.66 -31.81 2.29
CA ARG A 476 6.23 -33.21 2.06
C ARG A 476 6.97 -34.14 3.01
N LEU A 477 6.22 -34.93 3.75
CA LEU A 477 6.72 -35.94 4.67
C LEU A 477 6.85 -37.29 3.94
N TYR A 478 8.06 -37.82 3.81
CA TYR A 478 8.33 -39.09 3.13
C TYR A 478 8.53 -40.23 4.13
N TYR A 479 7.87 -41.35 3.86
CA TYR A 479 8.00 -42.61 4.59
C TYR A 479 8.55 -43.70 3.68
N SER A 480 9.09 -44.78 4.24
CA SER A 480 9.44 -46.00 3.49
C SER A 480 8.79 -47.26 4.06
N ASP A 481 8.38 -48.17 3.17
CA ASP A 481 7.75 -49.45 3.48
C ASP A 481 8.56 -50.67 2.97
N GLY A 482 9.82 -50.46 2.57
CA GLY A 482 10.67 -51.51 2.01
C GLY A 482 10.39 -51.86 0.55
N GLN A 483 9.38 -51.26 -0.09
CA GLN A 483 9.21 -51.24 -1.54
C GLN A 483 9.67 -49.92 -2.17
N GLY A 484 9.71 -48.83 -1.39
CA GLY A 484 10.22 -47.53 -1.81
C GLY A 484 9.95 -46.44 -0.80
N GLU A 485 10.22 -45.18 -1.16
CA GLU A 485 9.71 -44.01 -0.44
C GLU A 485 8.33 -43.63 -0.98
N TYR A 486 7.45 -43.14 -0.12
CA TYR A 486 6.15 -42.58 -0.49
C TYR A 486 5.82 -41.36 0.37
N VAL A 487 5.05 -40.42 -0.16
CA VAL A 487 4.60 -39.23 0.60
C VAL A 487 3.49 -39.65 1.56
N ARG A 488 3.73 -39.49 2.85
CA ARG A 488 2.78 -39.78 3.91
C ARG A 488 1.84 -38.62 4.20
N ASP A 489 2.37 -37.41 4.20
CA ASP A 489 1.63 -36.17 4.47
C ASP A 489 2.27 -35.01 3.71
N ALA A 490 1.51 -33.95 3.44
CA ALA A 490 2.06 -32.72 2.90
C ALA A 490 1.29 -31.50 3.38
N ARG A 491 1.99 -30.38 3.48
CA ARG A 491 1.45 -29.09 3.87
C ARG A 491 2.06 -28.00 3.01
N THR A 492 1.25 -27.06 2.56
CA THR A 492 1.73 -25.93 1.76
C THR A 492 1.20 -24.61 2.30
N LEU A 493 2.04 -23.58 2.24
CA LEU A 493 1.68 -22.18 2.41
C LEU A 493 1.93 -21.43 1.10
N ILE A 494 1.16 -20.37 0.85
CA ILE A 494 1.42 -19.45 -0.27
C ILE A 494 1.69 -18.08 0.33
N ASP A 495 2.73 -17.43 -0.19
CA ASP A 495 3.16 -16.12 0.28
C ASP A 495 3.57 -15.22 -0.89
N THR A 496 3.36 -13.91 -0.74
CA THR A 496 3.80 -12.91 -1.73
C THR A 496 5.14 -12.36 -1.26
N ALA A 497 6.14 -12.26 -2.14
CA ALA A 497 7.45 -11.70 -1.79
C ALA A 497 7.40 -10.16 -1.58
N ASP A 498 6.74 -9.71 -0.53
CA ASP A 498 6.44 -8.30 -0.23
C ASP A 498 6.95 -7.83 1.14
N ALA A 499 7.80 -8.65 1.78
CA ALA A 499 8.35 -8.47 3.12
C ALA A 499 7.32 -8.57 4.24
N GLN A 500 6.17 -9.22 3.99
CA GLN A 500 5.17 -9.52 5.01
C GLN A 500 4.96 -11.03 5.12
N ASN A 501 4.81 -11.51 6.36
CA ASN A 501 4.55 -12.92 6.60
C ASN A 501 3.13 -13.31 6.16
N PRO A 502 2.90 -14.56 5.71
CA PRO A 502 1.58 -15.04 5.39
C PRO A 502 0.74 -15.20 6.67
N SER A 503 -0.57 -14.97 6.55
CA SER A 503 -1.52 -15.00 7.69
C SER A 503 -1.69 -16.37 8.37
N ARG A 504 -1.22 -17.45 7.73
CA ARG A 504 -1.47 -18.85 8.13
C ARG A 504 -0.26 -19.59 8.67
N ASN A 505 0.72 -18.87 9.21
CA ASN A 505 1.85 -19.48 9.92
C ASN A 505 1.39 -20.27 11.15
N ASP A 506 1.95 -21.45 11.35
CA ASP A 506 1.77 -22.17 12.62
C ASP A 506 2.66 -21.59 13.72
N ASP A 507 2.21 -21.79 14.96
CA ASP A 507 3.07 -21.74 16.13
C ASP A 507 3.89 -23.04 16.23
N LEU A 508 5.21 -22.89 16.11
CA LEU A 508 6.18 -23.98 16.18
C LEU A 508 6.82 -24.11 17.57
N SER A 509 6.42 -23.29 18.53
CA SER A 509 6.95 -23.33 19.89
C SER A 509 6.64 -24.65 20.60
N GLU A 510 7.53 -24.98 21.54
CA GLU A 510 7.46 -26.09 22.48
C GLU A 510 7.59 -25.56 23.92
N SER A 511 7.35 -26.42 24.90
CA SER A 511 7.35 -26.02 26.32
C SER A 511 8.68 -25.48 26.83
N ASP A 512 9.79 -25.83 26.18
CA ASP A 512 11.15 -25.39 26.49
C ASP A 512 11.74 -24.52 25.36
N SER A 513 10.91 -24.02 24.44
CA SER A 513 11.39 -23.05 23.43
C SER A 513 11.91 -21.78 24.08
N PRO A 514 12.95 -21.16 23.50
CA PRO A 514 13.37 -19.83 23.90
C PRO A 514 12.26 -18.81 23.61
N VAL A 515 12.12 -17.83 24.50
CA VAL A 515 11.08 -16.79 24.41
C VAL A 515 11.72 -15.43 24.60
N LEU A 516 11.28 -14.45 23.81
CA LEU A 516 11.71 -13.06 23.92
C LEU A 516 11.11 -12.42 25.18
N ASP A 517 11.95 -11.81 26.00
CA ASP A 517 11.49 -11.17 27.23
C ASP A 517 10.72 -9.88 26.92
N THR A 518 9.69 -9.61 27.71
CA THR A 518 8.85 -8.39 27.61
C THR A 518 9.61 -7.08 27.91
N GLY A 519 10.84 -7.18 28.44
CA GLY A 519 11.75 -6.05 28.60
C GLY A 519 12.50 -5.66 27.33
N SER A 520 12.33 -6.40 26.23
CA SER A 520 12.94 -6.08 24.94
C SER A 520 12.25 -4.86 24.30
N GLU A 521 12.98 -4.10 23.50
CA GLU A 521 12.51 -2.88 22.86
C GLU A 521 13.18 -2.72 21.49
N ILE A 522 12.40 -2.28 20.50
CA ILE A 522 12.93 -1.74 19.24
C ILE A 522 12.65 -0.24 19.27
N SER A 523 13.63 0.58 18.93
CA SER A 523 13.47 2.04 18.87
C SER A 523 14.00 2.59 17.56
N ASP A 524 13.25 3.52 16.97
CA ASP A 524 13.69 4.23 15.77
C ASP A 524 14.71 5.31 16.13
N GLN A 525 15.88 5.23 15.49
CA GLN A 525 17.00 6.17 15.62
C GLN A 525 17.34 6.81 14.27
N THR A 526 16.40 6.77 13.33
CA THR A 526 16.56 7.29 11.98
C THR A 526 16.86 8.79 12.00
N ASN A 527 17.84 9.19 11.18
CA ASN A 527 18.09 10.59 10.90
C ASN A 527 17.48 10.95 9.54
N ALA A 528 16.22 11.42 9.58
CA ALA A 528 15.47 11.82 8.39
C ALA A 528 16.18 12.92 7.58
N GLN A 529 16.82 13.90 8.25
CA GLN A 529 17.52 15.00 7.59
C GLN A 529 18.68 14.54 6.70
N SER A 530 19.34 13.44 7.07
CA SER A 530 20.46 12.86 6.30
C SER A 530 20.04 11.64 5.49
N ASN A 531 18.76 11.26 5.50
CA ASN A 531 18.23 10.03 4.91
C ASN A 531 19.01 8.78 5.39
N LYS A 532 19.18 8.65 6.71
CA LYS A 532 19.94 7.57 7.35
C LYS A 532 19.04 6.78 8.30
N VAL A 533 18.41 5.74 7.78
CA VAL A 533 17.59 4.80 8.54
C VAL A 533 18.45 4.03 9.53
N SER A 534 17.99 3.93 10.77
CA SER A 534 18.67 3.15 11.81
C SER A 534 17.70 2.80 12.92
N TYR A 535 17.59 1.51 13.23
CA TYR A 535 16.84 1.01 14.37
C TYR A 535 17.79 0.43 15.40
N ARG A 536 17.50 0.70 16.67
CA ARG A 536 18.18 0.10 17.82
C ARG A 536 17.29 -0.97 18.43
N PHE A 537 17.86 -2.15 18.60
CA PHE A 537 17.26 -3.32 19.22
C PHE A 537 17.95 -3.52 20.57
N ASP A 538 17.15 -3.53 21.63
CA ASP A 538 17.55 -3.90 22.98
C ASP A 538 16.76 -5.15 23.33
N TYR A 539 17.38 -6.33 23.33
CA TYR A 539 16.63 -7.57 23.51
C TYR A 539 17.29 -8.52 24.50
N THR A 540 16.44 -9.28 25.19
CA THR A 540 16.85 -10.40 26.04
C THR A 540 15.94 -11.59 25.76
N VAL A 541 16.53 -12.78 25.64
CA VAL A 541 15.82 -14.03 25.36
C VAL A 541 15.99 -14.97 26.55
N THR A 542 14.88 -15.41 27.13
CA THR A 542 14.87 -16.53 28.07
C THR A 542 15.16 -17.81 27.28
N THR A 543 16.40 -18.29 27.35
CA THR A 543 16.92 -19.32 26.43
C THR A 543 16.40 -20.74 26.66
N ASN A 544 16.00 -21.09 27.89
CA ASN A 544 15.61 -22.45 28.29
C ASN A 544 16.62 -23.56 27.92
N ASN A 545 17.90 -23.22 27.73
CA ASN A 545 18.95 -24.09 27.15
C ASN A 545 18.65 -24.61 25.73
N ASN A 546 17.66 -24.05 25.06
CA ASN A 546 17.22 -24.42 23.72
C ASN A 546 17.36 -23.23 22.75
N PHE A 547 18.36 -22.37 22.94
CA PHE A 547 18.57 -21.17 22.12
C PHE A 547 19.73 -21.35 21.14
N GLN A 548 19.55 -20.91 19.90
CA GLN A 548 20.61 -20.85 18.89
C GLN A 548 21.04 -19.41 18.57
N LYS A 549 20.10 -18.58 18.14
CA LYS A 549 20.37 -17.22 17.66
C LYS A 549 19.09 -16.37 17.61
N VAL A 550 19.28 -15.09 17.37
CA VAL A 550 18.27 -14.14 16.93
C VAL A 550 18.60 -13.64 15.53
N THR A 551 17.59 -13.38 14.70
CA THR A 551 17.74 -12.58 13.48
C THR A 551 16.99 -11.27 13.67
N LEU A 552 17.72 -10.15 13.60
CA LEU A 552 17.16 -8.80 13.57
C LEU A 552 16.92 -8.40 12.11
N GLY A 553 15.77 -7.82 11.81
CA GLY A 553 15.43 -7.33 10.47
C GLY A 553 14.91 -5.90 10.50
N VAL A 554 15.33 -5.11 9.52
CA VAL A 554 14.77 -3.80 9.18
C VAL A 554 14.41 -3.86 7.71
N LEU A 555 13.14 -4.15 7.43
CA LEU A 555 12.63 -4.46 6.10
C LEU A 555 11.84 -3.28 5.56
N ASN A 556 12.31 -2.64 4.49
CA ASN A 556 11.55 -1.58 3.85
C ASN A 556 10.31 -2.17 3.17
N LEU A 557 9.13 -1.63 3.49
CA LEU A 557 7.86 -2.08 2.92
C LEU A 557 7.54 -1.38 1.59
N ASN A 558 8.53 -0.69 1.01
CA ASN A 558 8.45 -0.01 -0.28
C ASN A 558 9.64 -0.42 -1.18
N GLN A 559 9.62 0.06 -2.42
CA GLN A 559 10.74 -0.14 -3.36
C GLN A 559 11.80 0.98 -3.28
N ASN A 560 11.68 1.89 -2.32
CA ASN A 560 12.48 3.13 -2.24
C ASN A 560 13.37 3.27 -0.99
N GLY A 561 13.42 2.26 -0.12
CA GLY A 561 14.37 2.19 1.00
C GLY A 561 15.16 0.88 1.00
N ALA A 562 16.31 0.90 1.67
CA ALA A 562 17.13 -0.30 1.85
C ALA A 562 16.49 -1.25 2.88
N THR A 563 16.74 -2.55 2.75
CA THR A 563 16.40 -3.60 3.72
C THR A 563 17.69 -4.26 4.22
N GLU A 564 17.78 -4.56 5.52
CA GLU A 564 18.94 -5.24 6.10
C GLU A 564 18.48 -6.28 7.15
N THR A 565 19.20 -7.39 7.25
CA THR A 565 19.00 -8.41 8.29
C THR A 565 20.34 -8.76 8.94
N ARG A 566 20.33 -9.06 10.24
CA ARG A 566 21.54 -9.38 11.02
C ARG A 566 21.28 -10.54 11.97
N ASP A 567 22.06 -11.60 11.82
CA ASP A 567 22.05 -12.74 12.73
C ASP A 567 22.98 -12.50 13.94
N ILE A 568 22.50 -12.84 15.13
CA ILE A 568 23.22 -12.67 16.39
C ILE A 568 23.08 -13.93 17.24
N ALA A 569 24.21 -14.55 17.62
CA ALA A 569 24.23 -15.77 18.43
C ALA A 569 24.15 -15.52 19.95
N SER A 570 24.06 -14.25 20.38
CA SER A 570 23.84 -13.88 21.78
C SER A 570 22.35 -13.85 22.11
N ALA A 571 21.99 -14.36 23.29
CA ALA A 571 20.63 -14.28 23.83
C ALA A 571 20.30 -12.92 24.45
N ASP A 572 21.30 -12.04 24.60
CA ASP A 572 21.16 -10.70 25.15
C ASP A 572 22.17 -9.79 24.43
N GLU A 573 21.69 -8.75 23.76
CA GLU A 573 22.54 -7.74 23.13
C GLU A 573 21.88 -6.36 23.30
N PRO A 574 22.31 -5.56 24.29
CA PRO A 574 21.83 -4.20 24.42
C PRO A 574 22.45 -3.32 23.34
N ASN A 575 21.66 -2.40 22.79
CA ASN A 575 22.03 -1.44 21.74
C ASN A 575 22.52 -2.10 20.44
N ALA A 576 21.93 -3.21 20.00
CA ALA A 576 22.20 -3.76 18.69
C ALA A 576 21.59 -2.86 17.60
N PHE A 577 22.39 -2.39 16.64
CA PHE A 577 21.91 -1.52 15.56
C PHE A 577 21.75 -2.25 14.24
N VAL A 578 20.70 -1.90 13.50
CA VAL A 578 20.48 -2.29 12.11
C VAL A 578 20.09 -1.04 11.30
N PRO A 579 20.91 -0.59 10.32
CA PRO A 579 22.26 -1.08 10.01
C PRO A 579 23.28 -0.51 11.00
N ASP A 580 24.40 -1.20 11.19
CA ASP A 580 25.49 -0.84 12.13
C ASP A 580 26.26 0.45 11.76
N GLN A 581 25.90 1.15 10.66
CA GLN A 581 26.62 2.33 10.17
C GLN A 581 25.76 3.48 9.63
N GLY A 582 24.43 3.45 9.82
CA GLY A 582 23.53 4.53 9.39
C GLY A 582 23.66 4.88 7.90
N ASN A 583 23.85 3.88 7.04
CA ASN A 583 23.96 4.05 5.59
C ASN A 583 22.73 3.54 4.83
N MET A 584 21.71 3.01 5.52
CA MET A 584 20.44 2.65 4.89
C MET A 584 19.68 3.93 4.55
N ASN A 585 19.28 4.06 3.29
CA ASN A 585 18.39 5.11 2.81
C ASN A 585 16.93 4.65 2.96
N GLY A 586 15.99 5.59 2.82
CA GLY A 586 14.55 5.33 2.95
C GLY A 586 13.93 5.95 4.20
N ALA A 587 14.52 7.01 4.76
CA ALA A 587 13.89 7.74 5.84
C ALA A 587 12.51 8.29 5.39
N ASP A 588 11.63 8.48 6.36
CA ASP A 588 10.22 8.85 6.18
C ASP A 588 9.42 7.82 5.35
N THR A 589 9.84 6.56 5.33
CA THR A 589 9.09 5.45 4.72
C THR A 589 8.77 4.36 5.75
N GLU A 590 7.76 3.51 5.50
CA GLU A 590 7.45 2.44 6.47
C GLU A 590 8.40 1.26 6.34
N TYR A 591 8.77 0.77 7.50
CA TYR A 591 9.57 -0.42 7.74
C TYR A 591 8.78 -1.41 8.59
N ARG A 592 9.02 -2.69 8.33
CA ARG A 592 8.76 -3.77 9.29
C ARG A 592 10.08 -4.11 9.95
N THR A 593 10.14 -3.85 11.25
CA THR A 593 11.24 -4.34 12.09
C THR A 593 10.84 -5.68 12.68
N VAL A 594 11.80 -6.60 12.81
CA VAL A 594 11.53 -7.95 13.29
C VAL A 594 12.68 -8.51 14.12
N ILE A 595 12.33 -9.26 15.16
CA ILE A 595 13.21 -10.11 15.95
C ILE A 595 12.70 -11.54 15.80
N LEU A 596 13.43 -12.39 15.07
CA LEU A 596 13.14 -13.83 14.98
C LEU A 596 14.00 -14.58 16.00
N VAL A 597 13.40 -15.35 16.88
CA VAL A 597 14.11 -16.18 17.88
C VAL A 597 14.17 -17.63 17.39
N TYR A 598 15.39 -18.17 17.34
CA TYR A 598 15.64 -19.53 16.89
C TYR A 598 15.97 -20.46 18.05
N ASP A 599 15.36 -21.64 18.04
CA ASP A 599 15.71 -22.71 18.97
C ASP A 599 17.01 -23.43 18.58
N SER A 600 17.47 -24.37 19.41
CA SER A 600 18.74 -25.09 19.16
C SER A 600 18.72 -25.97 17.91
N GLU A 601 17.54 -26.34 17.41
CA GLU A 601 17.33 -27.09 16.15
C GLU A 601 17.25 -26.16 14.92
N GLY A 602 17.24 -24.84 15.15
CA GLY A 602 17.20 -23.82 14.10
C GLY A 602 15.79 -23.51 13.60
N VAL A 603 14.75 -23.81 14.40
CA VAL A 603 13.35 -23.45 14.13
C VAL A 603 13.06 -22.05 14.66
N VAL A 604 12.34 -21.22 13.90
CA VAL A 604 11.78 -19.97 14.43
C VAL A 604 10.60 -20.30 15.35
N VAL A 605 10.75 -20.01 16.64
CA VAL A 605 9.80 -20.40 17.69
C VAL A 605 9.14 -19.22 18.39
N ASP A 606 9.71 -18.03 18.25
CA ASP A 606 9.14 -16.80 18.78
C ASP A 606 9.51 -15.62 17.88
N ILE A 607 8.66 -14.59 17.89
CA ILE A 607 8.78 -13.45 17.00
C ILE A 607 8.25 -12.17 17.67
N PHE A 608 8.97 -11.08 17.48
CA PHE A 608 8.45 -9.75 17.71
C PHE A 608 8.57 -8.91 16.44
N GLU A 609 7.48 -8.23 16.07
CA GLU A 609 7.42 -7.37 14.90
C GLU A 609 6.85 -6.02 15.28
N TRP A 610 7.46 -4.97 14.73
CA TRP A 610 6.95 -3.62 14.86
C TRP A 610 6.99 -2.91 13.51
N ARG A 611 5.86 -2.32 13.11
CA ARG A 611 5.76 -1.47 11.92
C ARG A 611 5.91 -0.02 12.32
N ASP A 612 6.80 0.65 11.63
CA ASP A 612 7.19 2.01 11.95
C ASP A 612 7.49 2.83 10.70
N THR A 613 7.30 4.15 10.78
CA THR A 613 7.79 5.07 9.76
C THR A 613 9.16 5.57 10.20
N ALA A 614 10.20 5.33 9.41
CA ALA A 614 11.58 5.64 9.77
C ALA A 614 11.86 7.16 9.80
N ASP A 615 11.34 7.86 10.79
CA ASP A 615 11.41 9.32 10.97
C ASP A 615 12.25 9.72 12.21
N GLY A 616 12.76 8.74 12.93
CA GLY A 616 13.54 8.87 14.15
C GLY A 616 12.70 8.97 15.42
N GLN A 617 11.41 8.62 15.37
CA GLN A 617 10.49 8.63 16.50
C GLN A 617 9.85 7.26 16.71
N GLY A 618 9.59 6.94 17.97
CA GLY A 618 8.85 5.73 18.33
C GLY A 618 9.73 4.60 18.85
N SER A 619 9.10 3.76 19.65
CA SER A 619 9.60 2.48 20.08
C SER A 619 8.44 1.55 20.39
N ASP A 620 8.71 0.25 20.36
CA ASP A 620 7.74 -0.78 20.71
C ASP A 620 8.41 -1.96 21.42
N SER A 621 7.63 -2.70 22.19
CA SER A 621 8.08 -3.81 23.03
C SER A 621 7.17 -5.02 22.87
N PRO A 622 7.69 -6.24 23.04
CA PRO A 622 6.88 -7.45 23.04
C PRO A 622 5.77 -7.41 24.11
N PRO A 623 4.58 -7.96 23.83
CA PRO A 623 3.41 -7.90 24.72
C PRO A 623 3.54 -8.68 26.03
#